data_AF-A0A6A5WGH0-F1
#
_entry.id   AF-A0A6A5WGH0-F1
#
_cell.length_a   1.000
_cell.length_b   1.000
_cell.length_c   1.000
_cell.angle_alpha   90.00
_cell.angle_beta   90.00
_cell.angle_gamma   90.00
#
_symmetry.space_group_name_H-M   'P 1'
#
loop_
_entity.id
_entity.type
_entity.pdbx_description
1 polymer ?
#
loop_
_entity_poly.entity_id
_entity_poly.type
_entity_poly.pdbx_seq_one_letter_code
_entity_poly.pdbx_strand_id
1 'polypeptide(L)'
;MASTIVGRFGRIYTLGEALHKRPGFPSFNLIKAESEGVSFVVKRVPAQFYDISEQPVEDVKGGDSRLCMHVNCNEEEGVHVYPYVEDTMLSLWDSTLTFLLRKG
;
A
#
# COMPACT_ATOMS: atom_id res chain seq x y z
N MET A 1 7.78 7.21 19.99
CA MET A 1 8.21 7.97 18.79
C MET A 1 7.55 7.32 17.61
N ALA A 2 6.82 8.06 16.78
CA ALA A 2 6.29 7.50 15.54
C ALA A 2 7.46 7.24 14.59
N SER A 3 7.50 6.06 13.98
CA SER A 3 8.51 5.74 12.96
C SER A 3 8.13 6.45 11.66
N THR A 4 9.12 6.87 10.90
CA THR A 4 8.93 7.64 9.67
C THR A 4 9.74 7.05 8.53
N ILE A 5 9.23 7.17 7.31
CA ILE A 5 9.94 6.80 6.08
C ILE A 5 9.99 8.04 5.19
N VAL A 6 11.12 8.25 4.52
CA VAL A 6 11.27 9.30 3.50
C VAL A 6 11.18 8.65 2.14
N GLY A 7 10.23 9.07 1.29
CA GLY A 7 10.13 8.59 -0.08
C GLY A 7 11.19 9.21 -1.00
N ARG A 8 11.35 8.67 -2.21
CA ARG A 8 12.31 9.07 -3.25
C ARG A 8 12.25 10.57 -3.56
N PHE A 9 11.07 11.18 -3.47
CA PHE A 9 10.86 12.61 -3.71
C PHE A 9 10.94 13.49 -2.44
N GLY A 10 11.49 12.98 -1.34
CA GLY A 10 11.65 13.72 -0.07
C GLY A 10 10.40 13.82 0.80
N ARG A 11 9.26 13.28 0.34
CA ARG A 11 8.02 13.25 1.13
C ARG A 11 8.18 12.35 2.35
N ILE A 12 7.75 12.83 3.52
CA ILE A 12 7.84 12.09 4.79
C ILE A 12 6.51 11.42 5.09
N TYR A 13 6.55 10.14 5.43
CA TYR A 13 5.40 9.32 5.82
C TYR A 13 5.53 8.90 7.28
N THR A 14 4.57 9.27 8.11
CA THR A 14 4.50 8.87 9.51
C THR A 14 3.79 7.54 9.62
N LEU A 15 4.50 6.50 10.07
CA LEU A 15 3.95 5.15 10.23
C LEU A 15 3.01 5.07 11.43
N GLY A 16 1.85 4.43 11.21
CA GLY A 16 0.83 4.16 12.20
C GLY A 16 0.65 2.66 12.43
N GLU A 17 -0.60 2.21 12.42
CA GLU A 17 -0.97 0.83 12.71
C GLU A 17 -0.74 -0.13 11.54
N ALA A 18 -0.58 -1.43 11.85
CA ALA A 18 -0.50 -2.47 10.85
C ALA A 18 -1.91 -2.84 10.35
N LEU A 19 -2.21 -2.53 9.09
CA LEU A 19 -3.43 -2.94 8.38
C LEU A 19 -3.49 -4.45 8.17
N HIS A 20 -2.33 -5.06 7.90
CA HIS A 20 -2.21 -6.50 7.75
C HIS A 20 -0.92 -7.00 8.39
N LYS A 21 -1.04 -8.02 9.23
CA LYS A 21 0.09 -8.64 9.91
C LYS A 21 0.48 -9.93 9.18
N ARG A 22 1.74 -10.05 8.78
CA ARG A 22 2.30 -11.26 8.19
C ARG A 22 2.92 -12.14 9.30
N PRO A 23 2.32 -13.30 9.62
CA PRO A 23 2.85 -14.19 10.66
C PRO A 23 4.30 -14.61 10.35
N GLY A 24 5.15 -14.61 11.37
CA GLY A 24 6.57 -14.97 11.23
C GLY A 24 7.46 -13.91 10.58
N PHE A 25 6.88 -12.85 9.99
CA PHE A 25 7.63 -11.84 9.22
C PHE A 25 7.11 -10.40 9.47
N PRO A 26 7.24 -9.87 10.70
CA PRO A 26 6.64 -8.56 11.06
C PRO A 26 7.18 -7.38 10.25
N SER A 27 8.40 -7.48 9.74
CA SER A 27 9.00 -6.49 8.85
C SER A 27 8.24 -6.31 7.54
N PHE A 28 7.44 -7.30 7.13
CA PHE A 28 6.65 -7.31 5.90
C PHE A 28 5.14 -7.12 6.15
N ASN A 29 4.78 -6.57 7.31
CA ASN A 29 3.42 -6.10 7.56
C ASN A 29 3.05 -4.97 6.58
N LEU A 30 1.77 -4.86 6.25
CA LEU A 30 1.23 -3.66 5.60
C LEU A 30 0.89 -2.66 6.68
N ILE A 31 1.48 -1.47 6.59
CA ILE A 31 1.38 -0.43 7.61
C ILE A 31 0.65 0.77 7.04
N LYS A 32 -0.35 1.28 7.76
CA LYS A 32 -0.99 2.56 7.42
C LYS A 32 -0.01 3.68 7.78
N ALA A 33 0.14 4.64 6.89
CA ALA A 33 0.98 5.82 7.11
C ALA A 33 0.21 7.10 6.78
N GLU A 34 0.65 8.22 7.34
CA GLU A 34 0.06 9.53 7.09
C GLU A 34 1.12 10.49 6.55
N SER A 35 0.77 11.28 5.54
CA SER A 35 1.58 12.39 5.03
C SER A 35 0.67 13.52 4.61
N GLU A 36 0.90 14.73 5.15
CA GLU A 36 0.14 15.95 4.82
C GLU A 36 -1.38 15.78 4.96
N GLY A 37 -1.84 15.00 5.95
CA GLY A 37 -3.25 14.73 6.20
C GLY A 37 -3.89 13.71 5.25
N VAL A 38 -3.09 13.02 4.42
CA VAL A 38 -3.53 11.96 3.53
C VAL A 38 -2.96 10.62 3.99
N SER A 39 -3.81 9.59 3.99
CA SER A 39 -3.42 8.23 4.34
C SER A 39 -2.78 7.49 3.16
N PHE A 40 -1.78 6.66 3.48
CA PHE A 40 -1.04 5.80 2.57
C PHE A 40 -0.86 4.40 3.16
N VAL A 41 -0.47 3.46 2.30
CA VAL A 41 -0.03 2.12 2.71
C VAL A 41 1.45 1.97 2.41
N VAL A 42 2.21 1.60 3.43
CA VAL A 42 3.61 1.25 3.36
C VAL A 42 3.75 -0.26 3.31
N LYS A 43 4.47 -0.74 2.30
CA LYS A 43 4.80 -2.15 2.11
C LYS A 43 6.30 -2.31 1.93
N ARG A 44 6.94 -3.10 2.78
CA ARG A 44 8.32 -3.54 2.53
C ARG A 44 8.35 -4.65 1.49
N VAL A 45 9.34 -4.58 0.62
CA VAL A 45 9.61 -5.54 -0.45
C VAL A 45 10.94 -6.22 -0.15
N PRO A 46 11.02 -7.56 -0.19
CA PRO A 46 12.31 -8.24 -0.04
C PRO A 46 13.27 -7.81 -1.15
N ALA A 47 14.54 -7.56 -0.81
CA ALA A 47 15.53 -7.06 -1.74
C ALA A 47 15.60 -7.85 -3.07
N GLN A 48 15.53 -9.17 -3.01
CA GLN A 48 15.55 -10.06 -4.18
C GLN A 48 14.39 -9.85 -5.17
N PHE A 49 13.32 -9.16 -4.76
CA PHE A 49 12.14 -8.89 -5.59
C PHE A 49 11.94 -7.39 -5.86
N TYR A 50 12.83 -6.52 -5.37
CA TYR A 50 12.65 -5.08 -5.45
C TYR A 50 12.61 -4.63 -6.92
N ASP A 51 13.63 -4.96 -7.69
CA ASP A 51 13.74 -4.59 -9.11
C ASP A 51 12.52 -5.07 -9.92
N ILE A 52 12.10 -6.32 -9.70
CA ILE A 52 10.93 -6.91 -10.38
C ILE A 52 9.64 -6.17 -9.99
N SER A 53 9.55 -5.68 -8.75
CA SER A 53 8.38 -4.95 -8.27
C SER A 53 8.30 -3.51 -8.75
N GLU A 54 9.40 -2.94 -9.25
CA GLU A 54 9.42 -1.63 -9.91
C GLU A 54 9.02 -1.69 -11.40
N GLN A 55 9.34 -2.79 -12.09
CA GLN A 55 9.07 -2.95 -13.53
C GLN A 55 7.65 -2.58 -13.97
N PRO A 56 6.58 -3.03 -13.28
CA PRO A 56 5.22 -2.68 -13.70
C PRO A 56 4.97 -1.18 -13.69
N VAL A 57 5.61 -0.42 -12.80
CA VAL A 57 5.44 1.04 -12.73
C VAL A 57 6.03 1.70 -13.96
N GLU A 58 7.21 1.26 -14.39
CA GLU A 58 7.84 1.73 -15.62
C GLU A 58 7.02 1.36 -16.86
N ASP A 59 6.51 0.13 -16.93
CA ASP A 59 5.76 -0.39 -18.09
C ASP A 59 4.44 0.36 -18.32
N VAL A 60 3.87 0.93 -17.27
CA VAL A 60 2.55 1.59 -17.29
C VAL A 60 2.68 3.12 -17.33
N LYS A 61 3.91 3.68 -17.31
CA LYS A 61 4.14 5.13 -17.44
C LYS A 61 3.51 5.65 -18.74
N GLY A 62 2.45 6.46 -18.58
CA GLY A 62 1.74 7.11 -19.69
C GLY A 62 0.35 6.53 -20.03
N GLY A 63 -0.15 5.54 -19.26
CA GLY A 63 -1.49 4.97 -19.43
C GLY A 63 -2.50 5.35 -18.34
N ASP A 64 -3.80 5.25 -18.66
CA ASP A 64 -4.91 5.32 -17.70
C ASP A 64 -4.93 4.04 -16.84
N SER A 65 -4.04 4.01 -15.85
CA SER A 65 -3.85 2.82 -15.01
C SER A 65 -4.92 2.74 -13.94
N ARG A 66 -5.89 1.85 -14.15
CA ARG A 66 -6.78 1.35 -13.08
C ARG A 66 -6.07 0.41 -12.10
N LEU A 67 -4.79 0.11 -12.33
CA LEU A 67 -3.97 -0.70 -11.44
C LEU A 67 -3.46 0.15 -10.28
N CYS A 68 -3.59 -0.34 -9.05
CA CYS A 68 -3.07 0.34 -7.86
C CYS A 68 -1.53 0.23 -7.85
N MET A 69 -0.87 1.28 -8.32
CA MET A 69 0.59 1.37 -8.38
C MET A 69 1.13 2.10 -7.18
N HIS A 70 2.40 1.83 -6.83
CA HIS A 70 3.05 2.63 -5.80
C HIS A 70 3.24 4.05 -6.34
N VAL A 71 2.89 5.04 -5.53
CA VAL A 71 3.03 6.47 -5.86
C VAL A 71 4.38 7.03 -5.42
N ASN A 72 5.10 6.28 -4.58
CA ASN A 72 6.43 6.62 -4.10
C ASN A 72 7.14 5.33 -3.63
N CYS A 73 8.45 5.41 -3.46
CA CYS A 73 9.27 4.31 -2.99
C CYS A 73 10.44 4.84 -2.15
N ASN A 74 11.11 3.96 -1.39
CA ASN A 74 12.40 4.20 -0.78
C ASN A 74 13.24 2.94 -1.02
N GLU A 75 14.22 3.04 -1.91
CA GLU A 75 15.07 1.93 -2.31
C GLU A 75 15.98 1.46 -1.17
N GLU A 76 16.57 2.40 -0.43
CA GLU A 76 17.48 2.09 0.68
C GLU A 76 16.79 1.27 1.78
N GLU A 77 15.52 1.56 2.06
CA GLU A 77 14.70 0.84 3.03
C GLU A 77 13.89 -0.32 2.42
N GLY A 78 13.94 -0.50 1.10
CA GLY A 78 13.17 -1.52 0.38
C GLY A 78 11.66 -1.35 0.52
N VAL A 79 11.15 -0.12 0.41
CA VAL A 79 9.76 0.24 0.69
C VAL A 79 9.06 0.75 -0.56
N HIS A 80 7.81 0.33 -0.73
CA HIS A 80 6.84 0.93 -1.65
C HIS A 80 5.71 1.61 -0.86
N VAL A 81 5.25 2.74 -1.38
CA VAL A 81 4.15 3.53 -0.82
C VAL A 81 2.99 3.55 -1.82
N TYR A 82 1.82 3.11 -1.38
CA TYR A 82 0.60 3.05 -2.18
C TYR A 82 -0.46 4.02 -1.62
N PRO A 83 -1.39 4.51 -2.45
CA PRO A 83 -2.58 5.18 -1.96
C PRO A 83 -3.34 4.26 -0.98
N TYR A 84 -3.81 4.81 0.13
CA TYR A 84 -4.72 4.07 1.00
C TYR A 84 -6.13 4.09 0.41
N VAL A 85 -6.71 2.90 0.28
CA VAL A 85 -8.13 2.72 -0.02
C VAL A 85 -8.71 2.01 1.20
N GLU A 86 -9.71 2.64 1.82
CA GLU A 86 -10.31 2.16 3.08
C GLU A 86 -10.95 0.78 2.91
N ASP A 87 -11.58 0.57 1.76
CA ASP A 87 -12.26 -0.67 1.41
C ASP A 87 -11.41 -1.60 0.53
N THR A 88 -11.71 -2.89 0.63
CA THR A 88 -11.23 -3.90 -0.30
C THR A 88 -12.35 -4.24 -1.29
N MET A 89 -12.02 -4.66 -2.50
CA MET A 89 -13.05 -5.18 -3.41
C MET A 89 -13.86 -6.33 -2.80
N LEU A 90 -13.22 -7.15 -1.94
CA LEU A 90 -13.89 -8.23 -1.23
C LEU A 90 -14.91 -7.70 -0.20
N SER A 91 -14.57 -6.67 0.58
CA SER A 91 -15.51 -6.05 1.53
C SER A 91 -16.69 -5.37 0.80
N LEU A 92 -16.44 -4.78 -0.37
CA LEU A 92 -17.49 -4.24 -1.24
C LEU A 92 -18.40 -5.33 -1.80
N TRP A 93 -17.87 -6.51 -2.14
CA TRP A 93 -18.69 -7.64 -2.59
C TRP A 93 -19.50 -8.28 -1.48
N ASP A 94 -18.92 -8.51 -0.30
CA ASP A 94 -19.63 -9.11 0.83
C ASP A 94 -20.80 -8.25 1.30
N SER A 95 -20.64 -6.92 1.34
CA SER A 95 -21.72 -5.99 1.68
C SER A 95 -22.85 -6.03 0.63
N THR A 96 -22.52 -6.15 -0.65
CA THR A 96 -23.49 -6.25 -1.75
C THR A 96 -24.28 -7.56 -1.70
N LEU A 97 -23.60 -8.70 -1.47
CA LEU A 97 -24.24 -10.00 -1.31
C LEU A 97 -25.14 -10.05 -0.07
N THR A 98 -24.69 -9.45 1.04
CA THR A 98 -25.48 -9.34 2.28
C THR A 98 -26.74 -8.49 2.09
N PHE A 99 -26.66 -7.41 1.29
CA PHE A 99 -27.81 -6.58 0.95
C PHE A 99 -28.84 -7.33 0.09
N LEU A 100 -28.39 -8.11 -0.90
CA LEU A 100 -29.26 -8.86 -1.80
C LEU A 100 -29.95 -10.05 -1.10
N LEU A 101 -29.26 -10.74 -0.19
CA LEU A 101 -29.82 -11.88 0.55
C LEU A 101 -30.81 -11.48 1.66
N ARG A 102 -30.82 -10.21 2.09
CA ARG A 102 -31.81 -9.69 3.06
C ARG A 102 -33.10 -9.17 2.40
N LYS A 103 -33.17 -9.16 1.07
CA LYS A 103 -34.29 -8.64 0.28
C LYS A 103 -35.13 -9.74 -0.40
N GLY A 104 -34.78 -11.01 -0.22
CA GLY A 104 -35.57 -12.19 -0.60
C GLY A 104 -36.17 -12.87 0.63
#